data_AF-A0A7V2UGJ2-F1
#
_entry.id   AF-A0A7V2UGJ2-F1
#
_cell.length_a   1.000
_cell.length_b   1.000
_cell.length_c   1.000
_cell.angle_alpha   90.00
_cell.angle_beta   90.00
_cell.angle_gamma   90.00
#
_symmetry.space_group_name_H-M   'P 1'
#
loop_
_entity.id
_entity.type
_entity.pdbx_description
1 polymer ?
#
loop_
_entity_poly.entity_id
_entity_poly.type
_entity_poly.pdbx_seq_one_letter_code
_entity_poly.pdbx_strand_id
1 'polypeptide(L)' 'AVVENGQVVVRPINYLAMSYDHRIIDGREAVLGLVAMKEALEDPSRLLFNI' A
#
# COMPACT_ATOMS: atom_id res chain seq x y z
N ALA A 1 16.11 -4.52 -1.08
CA ALA A 1 15.87 -5.51 -2.14
C ALA A 1 14.56 -6.22 -1.83
N VAL A 2 13.78 -6.57 -2.86
CA VAL A 2 12.52 -7.31 -2.71
C VAL A 2 12.60 -8.61 -3.48
N VAL A 3 11.80 -9.59 -3.10
CA VAL A 3 11.69 -10.85 -3.83
C VAL A 3 10.52 -10.75 -4.80
N GLU A 4 10.81 -10.90 -6.09
CA GLU A 4 9.82 -10.90 -7.16
C GLU A 4 10.02 -12.17 -7.98
N ASN A 5 8.96 -12.98 -8.16
CA ASN A 5 9.02 -14.24 -8.90
C ASN A 5 10.18 -15.19 -8.48
N GLY A 6 10.50 -15.23 -7.19
CA GLY A 6 11.58 -16.07 -6.63
C GLY A 6 13.00 -15.51 -6.80
N GLN A 7 13.16 -14.30 -7.31
CA GLN A 7 14.46 -13.64 -7.48
C GLN A 7 14.58 -12.39 -6.61
N VAL A 8 15.78 -12.11 -6.11
CA VAL A 8 16.07 -10.88 -5.36
C VAL A 8 16.37 -9.76 -6.35
N VAL A 9 15.52 -8.73 -6.35
CA VAL A 9 15.66 -7.56 -7.23
C VAL A 9 15.86 -6.27 -6.42
N VAL A 10 16.63 -5.34 -6.98
CA VAL A 10 16.78 -3.99 -6.42
C VAL A 10 15.62 -3.13 -6.93
N ARG A 11 14.87 -2.55 -6.00
CA ARG A 11 13.78 -1.60 -6.26
C ARG A 11 13.91 -0.41 -5.30
N PRO A 12 13.54 0.81 -5.72
CA PRO A 12 13.34 1.91 -4.79
C PRO A 12 12.12 1.58 -3.93
N ILE A 13 12.31 1.57 -2.60
CA ILE A 13 11.24 1.29 -1.63
C ILE A 13 11.01 2.54 -0.80
N ASN A 14 9.74 2.86 -0.56
CA ASN A 14 9.32 3.90 0.36
C ASN A 14 8.53 3.28 1.52
N TYR A 15 8.82 3.70 2.76
CA TYR A 15 8.06 3.30 3.94
C TYR A 15 6.96 4.33 4.20
N LEU A 16 5.72 3.86 4.25
CA LEU A 16 4.55 4.68 4.56
C LEU A 16 4.09 4.40 5.99
N ALA A 17 3.72 5.47 6.70
CA ALA A 17 3.10 5.39 8.01
C ALA A 17 1.82 6.22 7.98
N MET A 18 0.72 5.63 8.46
CA MET A 18 -0.57 6.31 8.55
C MET A 18 -1.00 6.37 10.02
N SER A 19 -1.04 7.58 10.56
CA SER A 19 -1.67 7.84 11.86
C SER A 19 -3.17 8.01 11.66
N TYR A 20 -3.96 7.43 12.55
CA TYR A 20 -5.42 7.49 12.51
C TYR A 20 -6.00 7.62 13.92
N ASP A 21 -7.22 8.15 14.01
CA ASP A 21 -7.95 8.26 15.27
C ASP A 21 -8.69 6.94 15.55
N HIS A 22 -8.14 6.15 16.46
CA HIS A 22 -8.69 4.85 16.88
C HIS A 22 -10.10 4.91 17.49
N ARG A 23 -10.59 6.10 17.87
CA ARG A 23 -11.96 6.27 18.38
C ARG A 23 -12.99 6.23 17.25
N ILE A 24 -12.54 6.49 16.02
CA ILE A 24 -13.39 6.63 14.84
C ILE A 24 -13.09 5.52 13.84
N ILE A 25 -11.82 5.21 13.60
CA ILE A 25 -11.36 4.26 12.60
C ILE A 25 -10.78 3.03 13.30
N ASP A 26 -11.32 1.86 12.97
CA ASP A 26 -10.76 0.60 13.46
C ASP A 26 -9.42 0.26 12.78
N GLY A 27 -8.58 -0.52 13.47
CA GLY A 27 -7.30 -0.95 12.94
C GLY A 27 -7.41 -1.72 11.62
N ARG A 28 -8.49 -2.48 11.41
CA ARG A 28 -8.74 -3.12 10.11
C ARG A 28 -8.91 -2.09 9.00
N GLU A 29 -9.74 -1.07 9.21
CA GLU A 29 -10.02 -0.04 8.22
C GLU A 29 -8.77 0.79 7.91
N ALA A 30 -7.98 1.11 8.93
CA ALA A 30 -6.70 1.79 8.75
C ALA A 30 -5.72 0.94 7.92
N VAL A 31 -5.57 -0.35 8.22
CA VAL A 31 -4.70 -1.24 7.43
C VAL A 31 -5.19 -1.35 5.99
N LEU A 32 -6.50 -1.52 5.77
CA LEU A 32 -7.07 -1.59 4.42
C LEU A 32 -6.85 -0.29 3.64
N GLY A 33 -7.02 0.87 4.28
CA GLY A 33 -6.73 2.16 3.66
C GLY A 33 -5.27 2.32 3.27
N LEU A 34 -4.34 1.93 4.15
CA LEU A 34 -2.90 1.97 3.86
C LEU A 34 -2.51 1.02 2.72
N VAL A 35 -3.12 -0.18 2.67
CA VAL A 35 -2.93 -1.13 1.56
C VAL A 35 -3.48 -0.57 0.25
N ALA A 36 -4.68 0.03 0.26
CA ALA A 36 -5.25 0.67 -0.93
C ALA A 36 -4.34 1.80 -1.45
N MET A 37 -3.77 2.61 -0.56
CA MET A 37 -2.81 3.66 -0.94
C MET A 37 -1.53 3.06 -1.54
N LYS A 38 -0.98 1.99 -0.95
CA LYS A 38 0.18 1.27 -1.49
C LYS A 38 -0.11 0.78 -2.91
N GLU A 39 -1.23 0.09 -3.13
CA GLU A 39 -1.59 -0.46 -4.43
C GLU A 39 -1.79 0.63 -5.49
N ALA A 40 -2.44 1.74 -5.13
CA ALA A 40 -2.63 2.89 -6.02
C ALA A 40 -1.30 3.56 -6.41
N LEU A 41 -0.29 3.55 -5.54
CA LEU A 41 1.03 4.10 -5.82
C LEU A 41 1.91 3.12 -6.64
N GLU A 42 1.77 1.81 -6.42
CA GLU A 42 2.50 0.78 -7.17
C GLU A 42 1.91 0.54 -8.56
N ASP A 43 0.58 0.70 -8.72
CA ASP A 43 -0.14 0.61 -9.99
C ASP A 43 -1.24 1.69 -10.10
N PRO A 44 -0.88 2.90 -10.58
CA PRO A 44 -1.82 4.01 -10.73
C PRO A 44 -2.98 3.75 -11.68
N SER A 45 -2.88 2.74 -12.56
CA SER A 45 -3.95 2.41 -13.50
C SER A 45 -5.22 1.95 -12.79
N ARG A 46 -5.10 1.37 -11.59
CA ARG A 46 -6.23 0.99 -10.72
C ARG A 46 -7.12 2.17 -10.36
N LEU A 47 -6.53 3.36 -10.16
CA LEU A 47 -7.30 4.58 -9.86
C LEU A 47 -8.11 5.06 -11.08
N LEU A 48 -7.61 4.83 -12.29
CA LEU A 48 -8.23 5.29 -13.53
C LEU A 48 -9.34 4.34 -14.00
N PHE A 49 -9.13 3.04 -13.85
CA PHE A 49 -10.04 2.02 -14.36
C PHE A 49 -10.95 1.42 -13.29
N ASN A 50 -10.76 1.77 -12.02
CA ASN A 50 -11.54 1.28 -10.88
C ASN A 50 -11.59 -0.27 -10.84
N ILE A 51 -10.44 -0.88 -11.16
CA ILE A 51 -10.18 -2.33 -11.22
C ILE A 51 -9.27 -2.77 -10.08
#